data_AF-A0A218Y2Y7-F1
#
_entry.id   AF-A0A218Y2Y7-F1
#
_cell.length_a   1.000
_cell.length_b   1.000
_cell.length_c   1.000
_cell.angle_alpha   90.00
_cell.angle_beta   90.00
_cell.angle_gamma   90.00
#
_symmetry.space_group_name_H-M   'P 1'
#
loop_
_entity.id
_entity.type
_entity.pdbx_description
1 polymer ?
#
loop_
_entity_poly.entity_id
_entity_poly.type
_entity_poly.pdbx_seq_one_letter_code
_entity_poly.pdbx_strand_id
1 'polypeptide(L)'
;MVGIPRKTLVWMARRNDPPVPSNSTLRFTADGGLILQSTLDTIIATRNDIAISASMLDSGNFVLYNSRQNITWQSFDSPTDTLLEGQRLTLEQQLYSAASDVDPSTGIFRIRMQADGNLVMYPNADGTVANS
;
A
#
# COMPACT_ATOMS: atom_id res chain seq x y z
N MET A 1 8.26 22.46 17.51
CA MET A 1 7.78 21.39 16.60
C MET A 1 6.79 20.54 17.39
N VAL A 2 5.49 20.80 17.23
CA VAL A 2 4.43 20.10 17.98
C VAL A 2 4.22 18.75 17.31
N GLY A 3 4.45 17.68 18.06
CA GLY A 3 4.24 16.31 17.59
C GLY A 3 2.76 16.06 17.29
N ILE A 4 2.48 15.41 16.18
CA ILE A 4 1.12 15.05 15.77
C ILE A 4 0.54 14.11 16.85
N PRO A 5 -0.50 14.49 17.61
CA PRO A 5 -1.00 13.69 18.75
C PRO A 5 -1.75 12.42 18.31
N ARG A 6 -1.95 12.24 17.00
CA ARG A 6 -2.66 11.10 16.40
C ARG A 6 -1.75 10.50 15.32
N LYS A 7 -1.41 9.22 15.44
CA LYS A 7 -0.68 8.52 14.37
C LYS A 7 -1.58 8.48 13.13
N THR A 8 -1.18 9.14 12.06
CA THR A 8 -1.88 9.08 10.77
C THR A 8 -1.30 7.94 9.96
N LEU A 9 -2.12 6.92 9.69
CA LEU A 9 -1.77 5.84 8.77
C LEU A 9 -1.97 6.35 7.34
N VAL A 10 -0.90 6.34 6.53
CA VAL A 10 -0.93 6.84 5.14
C VAL A 10 -0.76 5.74 4.10
N TRP A 11 -0.29 4.56 4.53
CA TRP A 11 -0.12 3.40 3.67
C TRP A 11 -0.09 2.12 4.53
N MET A 12 -0.69 1.05 4.02
CA MET A 12 -0.71 -0.26 4.68
C MET A 12 -0.63 -1.36 3.62
N ALA A 13 0.37 -2.23 3.73
CA ALA A 13 0.42 -3.46 2.94
C ALA A 13 -0.74 -4.37 3.35
N ARG A 14 -1.39 -5.03 2.37
CA ARG A 14 -2.36 -6.10 2.64
C ARG A 14 -3.49 -5.68 3.62
N ARG A 15 -4.01 -4.45 3.48
CA ARG A 15 -4.99 -3.84 4.41
C ARG A 15 -6.31 -4.60 4.61
N ASN A 16 -6.62 -5.57 3.75
CA ASN A 16 -7.81 -6.42 3.84
C ASN A 16 -7.52 -7.82 4.43
N ASP A 17 -6.25 -8.13 4.71
CA ASP A 17 -5.86 -9.40 5.30
C ASP A 17 -6.04 -9.33 6.84
N PRO A 18 -6.24 -10.48 7.51
CA PRO A 18 -6.32 -10.52 8.96
C PRO A 18 -5.08 -9.93 9.66
N PRO A 19 -5.21 -9.39 10.88
CA PRO A 19 -4.08 -8.93 11.66
C PRO A 19 -3.01 -10.01 11.82
N VAL A 20 -1.75 -9.58 11.72
CA VAL A 20 -0.61 -10.48 11.75
C VAL A 20 -0.20 -10.76 13.20
N PRO A 21 0.22 -12.00 13.54
CA PRO A 21 0.76 -12.34 14.84
C PRO A 21 1.89 -11.40 15.30
N SER A 22 2.01 -11.16 16.60
CA SER A 22 3.00 -10.22 17.17
C SER A 22 4.46 -10.63 16.97
N ASN A 23 4.73 -11.91 16.68
CA ASN A 23 6.06 -12.44 16.37
C ASN A 23 6.38 -12.43 14.87
N SER A 24 5.54 -11.81 14.04
CA SER A 24 5.78 -11.70 12.59
C SER A 24 6.93 -10.74 12.31
N THR A 25 7.71 -11.03 11.27
CA THR A 25 8.88 -10.22 10.89
C THR A 25 8.80 -9.83 9.42
N LEU A 26 9.08 -8.57 9.10
CA LEU A 26 9.31 -8.16 7.72
C LEU A 26 10.72 -8.60 7.30
N ARG A 27 10.83 -9.48 6.31
CA ARG A 27 12.10 -10.05 5.88
C ARG A 27 12.39 -9.70 4.43
N PHE A 28 13.58 -9.14 4.21
CA PHE A 28 14.17 -9.01 2.89
C PHE A 28 14.95 -10.29 2.56
N THR A 29 14.55 -10.99 1.50
CA THR A 29 15.02 -12.34 1.18
C THR A 29 16.19 -12.32 0.20
N ALA A 30 16.98 -13.40 0.17
CA ALA A 30 18.17 -13.49 -0.68
C ALA A 30 17.86 -13.47 -2.18
N ASP A 31 16.65 -13.88 -2.58
CA ASP A 31 16.12 -13.76 -3.94
C ASP A 31 15.59 -12.35 -4.27
N GLY A 32 15.80 -11.38 -3.37
CA GLY A 32 15.45 -9.97 -3.54
C GLY A 32 13.99 -9.65 -3.27
N GLY A 33 13.30 -10.50 -2.51
CA GLY A 33 11.90 -10.31 -2.14
C GLY A 33 11.70 -9.58 -0.83
N LEU A 34 10.52 -9.00 -0.67
CA LEU A 34 10.06 -8.50 0.61
C LEU A 34 8.82 -9.29 1.02
N ILE A 35 8.97 -10.05 2.09
CA ILE A 35 7.90 -10.89 2.64
C ILE A 35 7.62 -10.50 4.07
N LEU A 36 6.38 -10.70 4.48
CA LEU A 36 6.02 -10.82 5.87
C LEU A 36 6.14 -12.29 6.26
N GLN A 37 7.13 -12.58 7.09
CA GLN A 37 7.33 -13.90 7.67
C GLN A 37 6.45 -14.05 8.91
N SER A 38 5.54 -15.01 8.88
CA SER A 38 4.57 -15.28 9.96
C SER A 38 4.21 -16.79 10.00
N THR A 39 2.98 -17.15 10.35
CA THR A 39 2.46 -18.52 10.20
C THR A 39 2.45 -18.98 8.75
N LEU A 40 2.14 -18.06 7.83
CA LEU A 40 2.27 -18.22 6.39
C LEU A 40 3.05 -17.03 5.82
N ASP A 41 4.14 -17.33 5.11
CA ASP A 41 4.94 -16.30 4.46
C ASP A 41 4.12 -15.60 3.38
N THR A 42 3.96 -14.28 3.53
CA THR A 42 3.12 -13.46 2.66
C THR A 42 3.97 -12.48 1.86
N ILE A 43 3.83 -12.48 0.54
CA ILE A 43 4.55 -11.54 -0.34
C ILE A 43 3.97 -10.14 -0.14
N ILE A 44 4.82 -9.16 0.19
CA ILE A 44 4.42 -7.76 0.34
C ILE A 44 4.59 -6.99 -0.98
N ALA A 45 5.67 -7.28 -1.71
CA ALA A 45 6.03 -6.58 -2.93
C ALA A 45 6.17 -7.56 -4.10
N THR A 46 5.32 -7.42 -5.11
CA THR A 46 5.50 -8.09 -6.41
C THR A 46 6.48 -7.27 -7.22
N ARG A 47 7.69 -7.81 -7.41
CA ARG A 47 8.82 -7.12 -8.05
C ARG A 47 9.01 -7.58 -9.49
N ASN A 48 9.48 -6.67 -10.34
CA ASN A 48 9.80 -6.96 -11.74
C ASN A 48 11.23 -7.49 -11.97
N ASP A 49 12.09 -7.40 -10.95
CA ASP A 49 13.50 -7.82 -10.98
C ASP A 49 13.98 -8.11 -9.55
N ILE A 50 15.15 -8.73 -9.41
CA ILE A 50 15.78 -9.04 -8.12
C ILE A 50 16.22 -7.73 -7.45
N ALA A 51 15.57 -7.38 -6.34
CA ALA A 51 16.01 -6.27 -5.51
C ALA A 51 17.23 -6.67 -4.68
N ILE A 52 18.13 -5.72 -4.42
CA ILE A 52 19.29 -5.89 -3.53
C ILE A 52 19.23 -4.96 -2.31
N SER A 53 18.37 -3.95 -2.35
CA SER A 53 18.20 -3.00 -1.26
C SER A 53 16.78 -2.46 -1.19
N ALA A 54 16.42 -1.95 -0.02
CA ALA A 54 15.16 -1.28 0.26
C ALA A 54 15.46 0.08 0.92
N SER A 55 14.62 1.08 0.66
CA SER A 55 14.77 2.41 1.27
C SER A 55 13.41 3.03 1.55
N MET A 56 13.33 3.76 2.67
CA MET A 56 12.24 4.67 2.97
C MET A 56 12.68 6.08 2.60
N LEU A 57 12.05 6.66 1.58
CA LEU A 57 12.36 8.01 1.13
C LEU A 57 11.67 9.06 2.01
N ASP A 58 12.21 10.27 2.07
CA ASP A 58 11.65 11.40 2.82
C ASP A 58 10.22 11.77 2.37
N SER A 59 9.84 11.41 1.14
CA SER A 59 8.48 11.58 0.61
C SER A 59 7.45 10.62 1.21
N GLY A 60 7.88 9.61 1.98
CA GLY A 60 7.00 8.53 2.43
C GLY A 60 6.97 7.32 1.48
N ASN A 61 7.67 7.38 0.35
CA ASN A 61 7.73 6.27 -0.60
C ASN A 61 8.70 5.20 -0.11
N PHE A 62 8.21 3.97 0.01
CA PHE A 62 9.03 2.82 0.37
C PHE A 62 9.36 2.04 -0.91
N VAL A 63 10.65 1.88 -1.20
CA VAL A 63 11.15 1.51 -2.52
C VAL A 63 12.12 0.34 -2.44
N LEU A 64 12.02 -0.59 -3.39
CA LEU A 64 12.99 -1.66 -3.62
C LEU A 64 13.83 -1.35 -4.86
N TYR A 65 15.15 -1.53 -4.77
CA TYR A 65 16.10 -1.27 -5.86
C TYR A 65 16.86 -2.52 -6.28
N ASN A 66 17.08 -2.70 -7.58
CA ASN A 66 18.01 -3.71 -8.09
C ASN A 66 19.47 -3.23 -8.07
N SER A 67 20.38 -4.09 -8.53
CA SER A 67 21.82 -3.80 -8.57
C SER A 67 22.22 -2.62 -9.46
N ARG A 68 21.34 -2.18 -10.36
CA ARG A 68 21.52 -1.02 -11.23
C ARG A 68 20.87 0.25 -10.65
N GLN A 69 20.39 0.20 -9.40
CA GLN A 69 19.63 1.28 -8.75
C GLN A 69 18.30 1.61 -9.44
N ASN A 70 17.77 0.70 -10.27
CA ASN A 70 16.42 0.85 -10.81
C ASN A 70 15.40 0.40 -9.78
N ILE A 71 14.27 1.11 -9.72
CA ILE A 71 13.13 0.75 -8.88
C ILE A 71 12.49 -0.53 -9.42
N THR A 72 12.42 -1.57 -8.60
CA THR A 72 11.76 -2.84 -8.95
C THR A 72 10.35 -2.96 -8.40
N TRP A 73 10.06 -2.19 -7.35
CA TRP A 73 8.76 -2.03 -6.71
C TRP A 73 8.77 -0.77 -5.82
N GLN A 74 7.62 -0.10 -5.67
CA GLN A 74 7.47 1.01 -4.73
C GLN A 74 6.04 1.08 -4.17
N SER A 75 5.89 1.55 -2.93
CA SER A 75 4.59 1.65 -2.27
C SER A 75 3.66 2.63 -2.98
N PHE A 76 4.23 3.66 -3.62
CA PHE A 76 3.47 4.68 -4.36
C PHE A 76 2.69 4.12 -5.56
N ASP A 77 3.09 2.97 -6.11
CA ASP A 77 2.38 2.30 -7.21
C ASP A 77 1.16 1.49 -6.71
N SER A 78 0.99 1.36 -5.40
CA SER A 78 -0.11 0.65 -4.74
C SER A 78 -0.70 1.52 -3.63
N PRO A 79 -1.35 2.65 -3.97
CA PRO A 79 -1.96 3.53 -2.99
C PRO A 79 -3.08 2.83 -2.20
N THR A 80 -3.34 3.30 -0.97
CA THR A 80 -4.46 2.83 -0.14
C THR A 80 -5.64 3.79 -0.24
N ASP A 81 -5.76 4.69 0.74
CA ASP A 81 -6.81 5.67 0.95
C ASP A 81 -6.27 7.11 0.94
N THR A 82 -4.95 7.27 0.92
CA THR A 82 -4.25 8.55 0.96
C THR A 82 -3.35 8.70 -0.26
N LEU A 83 -3.40 9.87 -0.89
CA LEU A 83 -2.44 10.29 -1.93
C LEU A 83 -1.43 11.26 -1.29
N LEU A 84 -0.15 10.91 -1.30
CA LEU A 84 0.91 11.74 -0.70
C LEU A 84 1.50 12.75 -1.69
N GLU A 85 2.18 13.76 -1.15
CA GLU A 85 2.92 14.71 -1.97
C GLU A 85 3.99 13.99 -2.80
N GLY A 86 4.08 14.31 -4.09
CA GLY A 86 4.97 13.64 -5.04
C GLY A 86 4.47 12.28 -5.55
N GLN A 87 3.41 11.72 -4.96
CA GLN A 87 2.75 10.52 -5.49
C GLN A 87 1.88 10.88 -6.69
N ARG A 88 2.02 10.11 -7.78
CA ARG A 88 1.22 10.28 -8.99
C ARG A 88 0.16 9.19 -9.05
N LEU A 89 -1.11 9.58 -9.12
CA LEU A 89 -2.19 8.67 -9.48
C LEU A 89 -2.27 8.62 -11.00
N THR A 90 -1.76 7.54 -11.60
CA THR A 90 -1.74 7.36 -13.06
C THR A 90 -3.11 6.94 -13.58
N LEU A 91 -3.30 7.00 -14.91
CA LEU A 91 -4.54 6.59 -15.54
C LEU A 91 -4.89 5.15 -15.11
N GLU A 92 -6.17 4.94 -14.86
CA GLU A 92 -6.78 3.69 -14.38
C GLU A 92 -6.44 3.29 -12.93
N GLN A 93 -5.52 3.99 -12.25
CA GLN A 93 -5.29 3.78 -10.83
C GLN A 93 -6.41 4.36 -9.96
N GLN A 94 -6.53 3.81 -8.77
CA GLN A 94 -7.58 4.16 -7.82
C GLN A 94 -7.10 4.02 -6.38
N LEU A 95 -7.69 4.83 -5.50
CA LEU A 95 -7.61 4.70 -4.06
C LEU A 95 -8.98 4.29 -3.53
N TYR A 96 -8.99 3.51 -2.45
CA TYR A 96 -10.20 3.11 -1.76
C TYR A 96 -10.20 3.72 -0.36
N SER A 97 -11.34 4.26 0.08
CA SER A 97 -11.48 4.77 1.44
C SER A 97 -11.16 3.69 2.48
N ALA A 98 -10.82 4.08 3.70
CA ALA A 98 -10.94 3.18 4.85
C ALA A 98 -12.41 2.83 5.12
N ALA A 99 -12.64 1.69 5.76
CA ALA A 99 -13.95 1.29 6.25
C ALA A 99 -14.40 2.18 7.41
N SER A 100 -13.47 2.57 8.29
CA SER A 100 -13.70 3.57 9.35
C SER A 100 -12.38 4.17 9.87
N ASP A 101 -12.47 5.14 10.79
CA ASP A 101 -11.32 5.72 11.51
C ASP A 101 -10.45 4.69 12.27
N VAL A 102 -11.02 3.53 12.60
CA VAL A 102 -10.35 2.47 13.38
C VAL A 102 -10.11 1.19 12.58
N ASP A 103 -10.77 1.06 11.42
CA ASP A 103 -10.66 -0.09 10.53
C ASP A 103 -10.07 0.36 9.18
N PRO A 104 -8.77 0.09 8.95
CA PRO A 104 -8.10 0.48 7.73
C PRO A 104 -8.46 -0.40 6.55
N SER A 105 -9.37 -1.38 6.65
CA SER A 105 -9.81 -2.19 5.51
C SER A 105 -10.52 -1.36 4.44
N THR A 106 -10.78 -1.96 3.27
CA THR A 106 -11.40 -1.29 2.12
C THR A 106 -12.83 -0.88 2.44
N GLY A 107 -13.11 0.43 2.32
CA GLY A 107 -14.43 1.00 2.56
C GLY A 107 -15.31 1.09 1.32
N ILE A 108 -16.36 1.90 1.45
CA ILE A 108 -17.45 2.00 0.48
C ILE A 108 -17.25 3.11 -0.58
N PHE A 109 -16.13 3.80 -0.58
CA PHE A 109 -15.82 4.82 -1.58
C PHE A 109 -14.48 4.53 -2.26
N ARG A 110 -14.37 4.96 -3.51
CA ARG A 110 -13.11 4.96 -4.24
C ARG A 110 -12.98 6.20 -5.10
N ILE A 111 -11.77 6.68 -5.28
CA ILE A 111 -11.43 7.71 -6.27
C ILE A 111 -10.61 7.03 -7.36
N ARG A 112 -10.96 7.24 -8.63
CA ARG A 112 -10.26 6.68 -9.79
C ARG A 112 -9.82 7.80 -10.71
N MET A 113 -8.56 7.74 -11.13
CA MET A 113 -8.08 8.51 -12.27
C MET A 113 -8.50 7.74 -13.53
N GLN A 114 -9.50 8.21 -14.24
CA GLN A 114 -10.03 7.53 -15.43
C GLN A 114 -9.13 7.74 -16.64
N ALA A 115 -9.18 6.83 -17.62
CA ALA A 115 -8.43 6.93 -18.88
C ALA A 115 -8.70 8.20 -19.70
N ASP A 116 -9.86 8.85 -19.50
CA ASP A 116 -10.22 10.11 -20.16
C ASP A 116 -9.59 11.36 -19.49
N GLY A 117 -8.84 11.18 -18.40
CA GLY A 117 -8.19 12.25 -17.66
C GLY A 117 -8.99 12.79 -16.48
N ASN A 118 -10.21 12.30 -16.23
CA ASN A 118 -11.03 12.75 -15.11
C ASN A 118 -10.69 12.02 -13.81
N LEU A 119 -10.64 12.76 -12.70
CA LEU A 119 -10.56 12.21 -11.35
C LEU A 119 -11.97 12.12 -10.77
N VAL A 120 -12.51 10.92 -10.64
CA VAL A 120 -13.92 10.71 -10.26
C VAL A 120 -14.05 9.81 -9.04
N MET A 121 -14.95 10.20 -8.14
CA MET A 121 -15.33 9.41 -6.97
C MET A 121 -16.55 8.53 -7.27
N TYR A 122 -16.49 7.26 -6.85
CA TYR A 122 -17.57 6.29 -6.97
C TYR A 122 -17.87 5.64 -5.62
N PRO A 123 -19.12 5.20 -5.38
CA PRO A 123 -19.33 4.14 -4.41
C PRO A 123 -18.57 2.88 -4.84
N ASN A 124 -17.98 2.18 -3.88
CA ASN A 124 -17.37 0.88 -4.08
C ASN A 124 -18.47 -0.18 -4.01
N ALA A 125 -18.96 -0.62 -5.17
CA ALA A 125 -20.08 -1.56 -5.28
C ALA A 125 -19.73 -3.00 -4.83
N ASP A 126 -18.46 -3.26 -4.51
CA ASP A 126 -17.97 -4.56 -4.01
C ASP A 126 -18.09 -4.69 -2.49
N GLY A 127 -18.94 -3.87 -1.85
CA GLY A 127 -19.34 -4.10 -0.47
C GLY A 127 -20.07 -5.42 -0.36
N THR A 128 -19.35 -6.51 -0.13
CA THR A 128 -19.90 -7.70 0.50
C THR A 128 -20.49 -7.24 1.82
N VAL A 129 -21.79 -6.99 1.82
CA VAL A 129 -22.64 -7.11 2.98
C VAL A 129 -22.30 -8.45 3.63
N ALA A 130 -21.52 -8.41 4.71
CA ALA A 130 -21.55 -9.48 5.68
C ALA A 130 -22.98 -9.48 6.21
N ASN A 131 -23.80 -10.38 5.67
CA ASN A 131 -25.19 -10.53 6.06
C ASN A 131 -25.28 -10.81 7.56
N SER A 132 -26.11 -10.00 8.23
CA SER A 132 -26.96 -10.27 9.41
C SER A 132 -26.66 -11.50 10.26
#